data_AF-Q768X3-F1
#
_entry.id   AF-Q768X3-F1
#
_cell.length_a   1.000
_cell.length_b   1.000
_cell.length_c   1.000
_cell.angle_alpha   90.00
_cell.angle_beta   90.00
_cell.angle_gamma   90.00
#
_symmetry.space_group_name_H-M   'P 1'
#
loop_
_entity.id
_entity.type
_entity.pdbx_description
1 polymer ?
#
loop_
_entity_poly.entity_id
_entity_poly.type
_entity_poly.pdbx_seq_one_letter_code
_entity_poly.pdbx_strand_id
1 'polypeptide(L)' 'YHPEPRVAAIVSSHEKPEFLVNAKETGKIWMVDYTDLDNLKMTKIKTSKFLHDGG' A
#
# COMPACT_ATOMS: atom_id res chain seq x y z
N TYR A 1 -1.21 -24.10 2.92
CA TYR A 1 -0.63 -22.90 3.55
C TYR A 1 -0.63 -21.79 2.50
N HIS A 2 -1.58 -20.85 2.60
CA HIS A 2 -1.65 -19.68 1.73
C HIS A 2 -1.23 -18.49 2.59
N PRO A 3 0.00 -17.96 2.47
CA PRO A 3 0.39 -16.78 3.21
C PRO A 3 -0.34 -15.58 2.59
N GLU A 4 -1.55 -15.30 3.05
CA GLU A 4 -2.31 -14.11 2.65
C GLU A 4 -1.58 -12.89 3.22
N PRO A 5 -1.07 -11.98 2.37
CA PRO A 5 -0.36 -10.80 2.82
C PRO A 5 -1.23 -9.93 3.71
N ARG A 6 -0.88 -9.80 4.99
CA ARG A 6 -1.56 -8.87 5.90
C ARG A 6 -1.28 -7.42 5.50
N VAL A 7 -2.35 -6.63 5.38
CA VAL A 7 -2.26 -5.18 5.22
C VAL A 7 -1.79 -4.58 6.53
N ALA A 8 -0.76 -3.75 6.43
CA ALA A 8 -0.04 -3.16 7.54
C ALA A 8 -0.56 -1.78 7.93
N ALA A 9 -0.92 -0.99 6.93
CA ALA A 9 -1.41 0.37 7.08
C ALA A 9 -2.14 0.79 5.81
N ILE A 10 -3.20 1.58 6.00
CA ILE A 10 -3.87 2.34 4.94
C ILE A 10 -3.83 3.79 5.39
N VAL A 11 -3.24 4.68 4.59
CA VAL A 11 -3.13 6.11 4.89
C VAL A 11 -3.78 6.89 3.77
N SER A 12 -4.75 7.74 4.09
CA SER A 12 -5.40 8.65 3.15
C SER A 12 -4.70 10.01 3.11
N SER A 13 -4.56 10.58 1.92
CA SER A 13 -4.21 11.99 1.79
C SER A 13 -5.42 12.88 2.13
N HIS A 14 -5.18 14.02 2.77
CA HIS A 14 -6.21 15.03 3.06
C HIS A 14 -6.33 16.08 1.95
N GLU A 15 -5.38 16.10 1.01
CA GLU A 15 -5.30 17.10 -0.06
C GLU A 15 -5.68 16.53 -1.43
N LYS A 16 -5.56 15.22 -1.60
CA LYS A 16 -5.84 14.49 -2.86
C LYS A 16 -6.58 13.20 -2.56
N PRO A 17 -7.44 12.72 -3.46
CA PRO A 17 -8.13 11.43 -3.32
C PRO A 17 -7.15 10.27 -3.58
N GLU A 18 -6.18 10.07 -2.67
CA GLU A 18 -5.17 9.02 -2.75
C GLU A 18 -5.07 8.22 -1.44
N PHE A 19 -4.93 6.90 -1.56
CA PHE A 19 -4.62 6.00 -0.44
C PHE A 19 -3.25 5.35 -0.65
N LEU A 20 -2.46 5.28 0.43
CA LEU A 20 -1.24 4.49 0.48
C LEU A 20 -1.51 3.21 1.28
N VAL A 21 -1.36 2.05 0.63
CA VAL A 21 -1.56 0.72 1.20
C VAL A 21 -0.22 0.03 1.35
N ASN A 22 0.19 -0.26 2.58
CA ASN A 22 1.39 -1.03 2.88
C ASN A 22 1.03 -2.50 3.10
N ALA A 23 1.63 -3.41 2.32
CA ALA A 23 1.46 -4.85 2.47
C ALA A 23 2.75 -5.48 3.00
N LYS A 24 2.85 -5.59 4.35
CA LYS A 24 4.06 -5.95 5.12
C LYS A 24 4.76 -7.20 4.57
N GLU A 25 4.05 -8.31 4.45
CA GLU A 25 4.66 -9.61 4.08
C GLU A 25 5.20 -9.64 2.64
N THR A 26 4.81 -8.67 1.80
CA THR A 26 5.23 -8.62 0.40
C THR A 26 6.30 -7.57 0.10
N GLY A 27 6.61 -6.67 1.03
CA GLY A 27 7.50 -5.52 0.78
C GLY A 27 7.00 -4.63 -0.36
N LYS A 28 5.68 -4.44 -0.45
CA LYS A 28 5.04 -3.64 -1.50
C LYS A 28 4.22 -2.55 -0.84
N ILE A 29 4.43 -1.33 -1.33
CA ILE A 29 3.51 -0.22 -1.09
C ILE A 29 2.74 0.03 -2.38
N TRP A 30 1.44 0.23 -2.25
CA TRP A 30 0.57 0.64 -3.34
C TRP A 30 0.08 2.05 -3.05
N MET A 31 0.20 2.93 -4.04
CA MET A 31 -0.47 4.22 -4.04
C MET A 31 -1.65 4.10 -4.99
N VAL A 32 -2.86 4.32 -4.46
CA VAL A 32 -4.12 4.19 -5.18
C VAL A 32 -4.74 5.57 -5.28
N ASP A 33 -4.79 6.10 -6.49
CA ASP A 33 -5.52 7.32 -6.82
C ASP A 33 -6.95 6.94 -7.22
N TYR A 34 -7.90 7.49 -6.46
CA TYR A 34 -9.34 7.26 -6.61
C TYR A 34 -10.08 8.54 -7.01
N THR A 35 -9.40 9.51 -7.64
CA THR A 35 -10.03 10.67 -8.27
C THR A 35 -11.11 10.25 -9.27
N ASP A 36 -10.88 9.14 -9.98
CA ASP A 36 -11.81 8.54 -10.94
C ASP A 36 -12.06 7.08 -10.51
N LEU A 37 -13.26 6.81 -10.00
CA LEU A 37 -13.65 5.48 -9.54
C LEU A 37 -13.85 4.48 -10.69
N ASP A 38 -14.10 4.97 -11.91
CA ASP A 38 -14.20 4.14 -13.11
C ASP A 38 -12.81 3.78 -13.66
N ASN A 39 -11.80 4.63 -13.41
CA ASN A 39 -10.42 4.45 -13.88
C ASN A 39 -9.37 4.60 -12.76
N LEU A 40 -9.43 3.71 -11.77
CA LEU A 40 -8.47 3.70 -10.66
C LEU A 40 -7.03 3.58 -11.17
N LYS A 41 -6.18 4.54 -10.76
CA LYS A 41 -4.74 4.50 -11.05
C LYS A 41 -3.98 3.95 -9.86
N MET A 42 -3.24 2.87 -10.07
CA MET A 42 -2.43 2.24 -9.04
C MET A 42 -0.95 2.29 -9.38
N THR A 43 -0.16 2.90 -8.51
CA THR A 43 1.31 2.90 -8.60
C THR A 43 1.89 1.93 -7.58
N LYS A 44 2.69 0.98 -8.05
CA LYS A 44 3.36 0.00 -7.20
C LYS A 44 4.78 0.45 -6.88
N ILE A 45 5.03 0.71 -5.60
CA ILE A 45 6.33 1.06 -5.07
C ILE A 45 6.93 -0.20 -4.44
N LYS A 46 8.08 -0.64 -4.97
CA LYS A 46 8.86 -1.73 -4.36
C LYS A 46 9.55 -1.18 -3.13
N THR A 47 9.32 -1.78 -1.97
CA THR A 47 10.06 -1.46 -0.74
C THR A 47 10.96 -2.63 -0.39
N SER A 48 12.06 -2.38 0.31
CA SER A 48 12.83 -3.47 0.91
C SER A 48 11.91 -4.31 1.79
N LYS A 49 12.04 -5.63 1.72
CA LYS A 49 11.16 -6.62 2.38
C LYS A 49 11.18 -6.57 3.92
N PHE A 50 11.92 -5.66 4.52
CA PHE A 50 12.15 -5.62 5.96
C PHE A 50 12.37 -4.18 6.39
N LEU A 51 11.34 -3.58 6.97
CA LEU A 51 11.50 -2.52 7.96
C LEU A 51 10.34 -2.65 8.97
N HIS A 52 10.42 -3.65 9.84
CA HIS A 52 10.37 -3.55 11.31
C HIS A 52 10.17 -4.95 11.91
N ASP A 53 11.27 -5.63 12.25
CA ASP A 53 11.32 -6.60 13.35
C ASP A 53 12.61 -6.23 14.12
N GLY A 54 12.49 -5.36 15.12
CA GLY A 54 13.62 -4.98 15.99
C GLY A 54 13.83 -3.48 16.13
N GLY A 55 13.25 -2.92 17.19
CA GLY A 55 13.39 -1.55 17.68
C GLY A 55 12.18 -1.17 18.50
#